data_AF-A0A931VA97-F1
#
_entry.id   AF-A0A931VA97-F1
#
_cell.length_a   1.000
_cell.length_b   1.000
_cell.length_c   1.000
_cell.angle_alpha   90.00
_cell.angle_beta   90.00
_cell.angle_gamma   90.00
#
_symmetry.space_group_name_H-M   'P 1'
#
loop_
_entity.id
_entity.type
_entity.pdbx_description
1 polymer ?
#
loop_
_entity_poly.entity_id
_entity_poly.type
_entity_poly.pdbx_seq_one_letter_code
_entity_poly.pdbx_strand_id
1 'polypeptide(L)'
;MTEREKLQACYELAFFPPRLNETWERIKREAVSNPNELGELLDTALLLHQALPEKGFASQRALTRLALYQARARAFGMVGFITRLRQRLNRPPLTAREVPGHLVRDIGLPPLARCLPKSKLNLSSR
;
A
#
# COMPACT_ATOMS: atom_id res chain seq x y z
N MET A 1 -1.87 -8.84 15.17
CA MET A 1 -2.77 -8.49 14.04
C MET A 1 -3.41 -9.76 13.52
N THR A 2 -4.71 -9.74 13.24
CA THR A 2 -5.39 -10.84 12.52
C THR A 2 -4.92 -10.91 11.07
N GLU A 3 -5.14 -12.03 10.38
CA GLU A 3 -4.77 -12.17 8.95
C GLU A 3 -5.42 -11.10 8.08
N ARG A 4 -6.69 -10.76 8.38
CA ARG A 4 -7.43 -9.71 7.68
C ARG A 4 -6.81 -8.33 7.90
N GLU A 5 -6.42 -8.00 9.12
CA GLU A 5 -5.75 -6.73 9.46
C GLU A 5 -4.38 -6.63 8.79
N LYS A 6 -3.61 -7.73 8.77
CA LYS A 6 -2.33 -7.77 8.07
C LYS A 6 -2.51 -7.49 6.59
N LEU A 7 -3.46 -8.15 5.95
CA LEU A 7 -3.72 -7.95 4.52
C LEU A 7 -4.19 -6.52 4.22
N GLN A 8 -5.07 -5.95 5.05
CA GLN A 8 -5.46 -4.54 4.96
C GLN A 8 -4.25 -3.61 5.05
N ALA A 9 -3.35 -3.84 6.02
CA ALA A 9 -2.15 -3.04 6.20
C ALA A 9 -1.21 -3.14 4.98
N CYS A 10 -1.05 -4.32 4.39
CA CYS A 10 -0.28 -4.50 3.15
C CYS A 10 -0.87 -3.69 1.99
N TYR A 11 -2.20 -3.70 1.83
CA TYR A 11 -2.89 -2.93 0.80
C TYR A 11 -2.71 -1.42 1.01
N GLU A 12 -2.81 -0.95 2.25
CA GLU A 12 -2.58 0.46 2.58
C GLU A 12 -1.12 0.87 2.32
N LEU A 13 -0.15 0.05 2.72
CA LEU A 13 1.26 0.31 2.42
C LEU A 13 1.54 0.31 0.90
N ALA A 14 0.88 -0.57 0.15
CA ALA A 14 1.05 -0.67 -1.29
C ALA A 14 0.43 0.53 -2.04
N PHE A 15 -0.73 1.02 -1.61
CA PHE A 15 -1.61 1.84 -2.45
C PHE A 15 -2.13 3.12 -1.78
N PHE A 16 -1.83 3.35 -0.50
CA PHE A 16 -2.25 4.54 0.25
C PHE A 16 -1.02 5.34 0.73
N PRO A 17 -0.59 6.36 -0.05
CA PRO A 17 0.62 7.14 0.24
C PRO A 17 0.75 7.68 1.67
N PRO A 18 -0.32 8.17 2.36
CA PRO A 18 -0.19 8.65 3.73
C PRO A 18 0.33 7.57 4.69
N ARG A 19 -0.17 6.32 4.57
CA ARG A 19 0.30 5.21 5.41
C ARG A 19 1.76 4.86 5.17
N LEU A 20 2.19 4.91 3.91
CA LEU A 20 3.59 4.67 3.57
C LEU A 20 4.50 5.77 4.13
N ASN A 21 4.06 7.03 4.08
CA ASN A 21 4.78 8.16 4.63
C ASN A 21 4.89 8.11 6.17
N GLU A 22 3.79 7.78 6.87
CA GLU A 22 3.80 7.53 8.32
C GLU A 22 4.81 6.45 8.69
N THR A 23 4.85 5.37 7.90
CA THR A 23 5.77 4.25 8.12
C THR A 23 7.23 4.67 7.94
N TRP A 24 7.53 5.48 6.93
CA TRP A 24 8.84 6.08 6.74
C TRP A 24 9.28 6.93 7.94
N GLU A 25 8.40 7.80 8.43
CA GLU A 25 8.71 8.63 9.61
C GLU A 25 8.98 7.79 10.86
N ARG A 26 8.24 6.68 11.05
CA ARG A 26 8.49 5.75 12.16
C ARG A 26 9.84 5.06 12.06
N ILE A 27 10.22 4.59 10.87
CA ILE A 27 11.54 3.98 10.65
C ILE A 27 12.66 5.00 10.89
N LYS A 28 12.50 6.23 10.37
CA LYS A 28 13.49 7.30 10.53
C LYS A 28 13.72 7.67 12.00
N ARG A 29 12.69 7.57 12.84
CA ARG A 29 12.75 7.87 14.28
C ARG A 29 13.09 6.65 15.14
N GLU A 30 13.42 5.51 14.53
CA GLU A 30 13.67 4.23 15.22
C GLU A 30 12.49 3.79 16.12
N ALA A 31 11.28 4.27 15.83
CA ALA A 31 10.06 4.04 16.60
C ALA A 31 9.27 2.80 16.09
N VAL A 32 10.00 1.80 15.59
CA VAL A 32 9.43 0.56 15.05
C VAL A 32 9.62 -0.54 16.08
N SER A 33 8.53 -0.89 16.75
CA SER A 33 8.54 -1.93 17.80
C SER A 33 8.90 -3.32 17.28
N ASN A 34 8.54 -3.64 16.02
CA ASN A 34 8.83 -4.93 15.40
C ASN A 34 9.28 -4.74 13.93
N PRO A 35 10.58 -4.55 13.68
CA PRO A 35 11.13 -4.33 12.34
C PRO A 35 10.91 -5.52 11.39
N ASN A 36 10.90 -6.75 11.91
CA ASN A 36 10.73 -7.96 11.11
C ASN A 36 9.31 -8.06 10.55
N GLU A 37 8.30 -7.88 11.40
CA GLU A 37 6.90 -7.88 10.97
C GLU A 37 6.62 -6.76 9.97
N LEU A 38 7.17 -5.56 10.21
CA LEU A 38 7.07 -4.47 9.23
C LEU A 38 7.72 -4.83 7.90
N GLY A 39 8.87 -5.50 7.94
CA GLY A 39 9.55 -6.02 6.76
C GLY A 39 8.67 -6.98 5.95
N GLU A 40 7.97 -7.91 6.62
CA GLU A 40 7.04 -8.84 5.96
C GLU A 40 5.84 -8.12 5.31
N LEU A 41 5.30 -7.11 5.99
CA LEU A 41 4.22 -6.28 5.44
C LEU A 41 4.70 -5.51 4.20
N LEU A 42 5.92 -4.96 4.23
CA LEU A 42 6.51 -4.25 3.09
C LEU A 42 6.87 -5.19 1.93
N ASP A 43 7.31 -6.41 2.22
CA ASP A 43 7.53 -7.44 1.21
C ASP A 43 6.22 -7.76 0.50
N THR A 44 5.15 -8.02 1.26
CA THR A 44 3.83 -8.30 0.71
C THR A 44 3.27 -7.10 -0.05
N ALA A 45 3.45 -5.88 0.47
CA ALA A 45 3.06 -4.65 -0.22
C ALA A 45 3.79 -4.48 -1.56
N LEU A 46 5.07 -4.85 -1.63
CA LEU A 46 5.82 -4.83 -2.89
C LEU A 46 5.34 -5.93 -3.85
N LEU A 47 4.98 -7.12 -3.34
CA LEU A 47 4.39 -8.19 -4.16
C LEU A 47 3.09 -7.74 -4.83
N LEU A 48 2.26 -6.95 -4.15
CA LEU A 48 1.00 -6.42 -4.70
C LEU A 48 1.19 -5.52 -5.93
N HIS A 49 2.42 -5.07 -6.24
CA HIS A 49 2.74 -4.30 -7.46
C HIS A 49 3.25 -5.15 -8.63
N GLN A 50 3.40 -6.47 -8.45
CA GLN A 50 3.84 -7.39 -9.49
C GLN A 50 2.73 -7.65 -10.53
N ALA A 51 3.02 -8.48 -11.54
CA ALA A 51 2.02 -8.86 -12.53
C ALA A 51 0.78 -9.49 -11.85
N LEU A 52 -0.40 -9.16 -12.36
CA LEU A 52 -1.64 -9.73 -11.85
C LEU A 52 -1.68 -11.24 -12.12
N PRO A 53 -2.27 -12.04 -11.22
CA PRO A 53 -2.23 -13.47 -11.37
C PRO A 53 -3.24 -13.97 -12.38
N GLU A 54 -2.88 -15.04 -13.09
CA GLU A 54 -3.79 -15.70 -14.02
C GLU A 54 -4.84 -16.56 -13.30
N LYS A 55 -4.52 -17.06 -12.09
CA LYS A 55 -5.36 -17.97 -11.32
C LYS A 55 -5.19 -17.80 -9.81
N GLY A 56 -6.12 -18.40 -9.04
CA GLY A 56 -6.04 -18.45 -7.58
C GLY A 56 -6.42 -17.15 -6.86
N PHE A 57 -6.97 -16.16 -7.58
CA PHE A 57 -7.54 -14.94 -7.00
C PHE A 57 -9.01 -15.14 -6.61
N ALA A 58 -9.50 -14.33 -5.65
CA ALA A 58 -10.82 -14.54 -5.06
C ALA A 58 -12.00 -14.21 -6.01
N SER A 59 -11.86 -13.17 -6.83
CA SER A 59 -12.88 -12.77 -7.79
C SER A 59 -12.33 -11.81 -8.85
N GLN A 60 -12.98 -11.76 -10.02
CA GLN A 60 -12.62 -10.81 -11.09
C GLN A 60 -12.72 -9.36 -10.61
N ARG A 61 -13.69 -9.05 -9.75
CA ARG A 61 -13.85 -7.72 -9.14
C ARG A 61 -12.64 -7.32 -8.30
N ALA A 62 -12.11 -8.24 -7.49
CA ALA A 62 -10.91 -8.00 -6.71
C ALA A 62 -9.68 -7.76 -7.60
N LEU A 63 -9.56 -8.54 -8.69
CA LEU A 63 -8.50 -8.39 -9.68
C LEU A 63 -8.55 -7.02 -10.38
N THR A 64 -9.73 -6.62 -10.86
CA THR A 64 -9.95 -5.30 -11.48
C THR A 64 -9.63 -4.16 -10.52
N ARG A 65 -10.03 -4.29 -9.24
CA ARG A 65 -9.73 -3.29 -8.22
C ARG A 65 -8.23 -3.17 -7.98
N LEU A 66 -7.53 -4.29 -7.87
CA LEU A 66 -6.08 -4.31 -7.69
C LEU A 66 -5.38 -3.65 -8.89
N ALA A 67 -5.80 -3.96 -10.11
CA ALA A 67 -5.28 -3.32 -11.32
C ALA A 67 -5.42 -1.78 -11.28
N LEU A 68 -6.59 -1.28 -10.85
CA LEU A 68 -6.83 0.16 -10.69
C LEU A 68 -5.92 0.78 -9.62
N TYR A 69 -5.69 0.08 -8.52
CA TYR A 69 -4.77 0.54 -7.48
C TYR A 69 -3.32 0.58 -7.95
N GLN A 70 -2.85 -0.46 -8.65
CA GLN A 70 -1.52 -0.49 -9.26
C GLN A 70 -1.32 0.68 -10.23
N ALA A 71 -2.31 0.94 -11.11
CA ALA A 71 -2.24 2.04 -12.06
C ALA A 71 -2.13 3.40 -11.37
N ARG A 72 -2.93 3.64 -10.31
CA ARG A 72 -2.90 4.91 -9.54
C ARG A 72 -1.61 5.09 -8.75
N ALA A 73 -1.08 4.02 -8.16
CA ALA A 73 0.12 4.07 -7.35
C ALA A 73 1.38 4.49 -8.12
N ARG A 74 1.42 4.25 -9.45
CA ARG A 74 2.53 4.70 -10.31
C ARG A 74 2.72 6.22 -10.27
N ALA A 75 1.65 7.00 -10.19
CA ALA A 75 1.72 8.46 -10.10
C ALA A 75 2.43 8.96 -8.83
N PHE A 76 2.51 8.13 -7.79
CA PHE A 76 3.13 8.47 -6.50
C PHE A 76 4.49 7.80 -6.30
N GLY A 77 5.01 7.04 -7.28
CA GLY A 77 6.30 6.36 -7.15
C GLY A 77 6.35 5.31 -6.03
N MET A 78 5.20 4.70 -5.69
CA MET A 78 5.05 3.82 -4.51
C MET A 78 6.06 2.67 -4.50
N VAL A 79 6.28 2.01 -5.64
CA VAL A 79 7.22 0.87 -5.77
C VAL A 79 8.63 1.24 -5.33
N GLY A 80 9.14 2.38 -5.80
CA GLY A 80 10.47 2.87 -5.45
C GLY A 80 10.56 3.27 -3.98
N PHE A 81 9.48 3.80 -3.42
CA PHE A 81 9.44 4.16 -1.99
C PHE A 81 9.43 2.90 -1.10
N ILE A 82 8.57 1.92 -1.38
CA ILE A 82 8.54 0.64 -0.66
C ILE A 82 9.91 -0.06 -0.75
N THR A 83 10.55 -0.05 -1.92
CA THR A 83 11.88 -0.64 -2.11
C THR A 83 12.94 -0.01 -1.20
N ARG A 84 12.96 1.33 -1.09
CA ARG A 84 13.89 2.05 -0.20
C ARG A 84 13.64 1.75 1.28
N LEU A 85 12.37 1.63 1.66
CA LEU A 85 11.99 1.23 3.03
C LEU A 85 12.46 -0.18 3.35
N ARG A 86 12.30 -1.13 2.42
CA ARG A 86 12.78 -2.50 2.55
C ARG A 86 14.31 -2.57 2.70
N GLN A 87 15.04 -1.79 1.90
CA GLN A 87 16.50 -1.68 2.00
C GLN A 87 16.95 -1.13 3.37
N ARG A 88 16.25 -0.13 3.91
CA ARG A 88 16.51 0.41 5.26
C ARG A 88 16.32 -0.63 6.37
N LEU A 89 15.45 -1.61 6.15
CA LEU A 89 15.23 -2.74 7.06
C LEU A 89 16.10 -3.96 6.70
N ASN A 90 17.10 -3.81 5.84
CA ASN A 90 17.99 -4.88 5.37
C ASN A 90 17.24 -6.09 4.76
N ARG A 91 16.10 -5.86 4.11
CA ARG A 91 15.34 -6.93 3.44
C ARG A 91 16.01 -7.30 2.11
N PRO A 92 16.09 -8.61 1.78
CA PRO A 92 16.62 -9.04 0.49
C PRO A 92 15.70 -8.62 -0.68
N PRO A 93 16.20 -8.54 -1.91
CA PRO A 93 15.36 -8.29 -3.09
C PRO A 93 14.32 -9.41 -3.25
N LEU A 94 13.11 -9.06 -3.70
CA LEU A 94 12.10 -10.06 -4.05
C LEU A 94 12.34 -10.58 -5.45
N THR A 95 12.16 -11.88 -5.65
CA THR A 95 12.33 -12.56 -6.94
C THR A 95 11.00 -12.86 -7.64
N ALA A 96 9.88 -12.80 -6.91
CA ALA A 96 8.56 -13.06 -7.46
C ALA A 96 8.18 -11.99 -8.50
N ARG A 97 7.62 -12.45 -9.63
CA ARG A 97 7.21 -11.61 -10.77
C ARG A 97 5.70 -11.47 -10.91
N GLU A 98 4.95 -12.20 -10.09
CA GLU A 98 3.49 -12.27 -10.10
C GLU A 98 2.97 -12.08 -8.67
N VAL A 99 1.81 -11.46 -8.52
CA VAL A 99 1.12 -11.34 -7.24
C VAL A 99 0.56 -12.72 -6.87
N PRO A 100 0.88 -13.29 -5.70
CA PRO A 100 0.22 -14.50 -5.24
C PRO A 100 -1.31 -14.35 -5.18
N GLY A 101 -2.05 -15.26 -5.84
CA GLY A 101 -3.51 -15.15 -5.98
C GLY A 101 -4.27 -14.98 -4.67
N HIS A 102 -3.81 -15.62 -3.58
CA HIS A 102 -4.45 -15.53 -2.26
C HIS A 102 -4.42 -14.11 -1.66
N LEU A 103 -3.50 -13.24 -2.11
CA LEU A 103 -3.43 -11.84 -1.71
C LEU A 103 -4.46 -10.97 -2.44
N VAL A 104 -4.97 -11.41 -3.58
CA VAL A 104 -5.94 -10.65 -4.39
C VAL A 104 -7.34 -10.78 -3.77
N ARG A 105 -7.68 -9.81 -2.92
CA ARG A 105 -8.97 -9.73 -2.20
C ARG A 105 -9.68 -8.40 -2.49
N ASP A 106 -11.01 -8.38 -2.32
CA ASP A 106 -11.81 -7.15 -2.46
C ASP A 106 -11.65 -6.26 -1.23
N ILE A 107 -10.48 -5.63 -1.12
CA ILE A 107 -10.14 -4.71 -0.03
C ILE A 107 -10.49 -3.28 -0.45
N GLY A 108 -11.20 -2.58 0.44
CA GLY A 108 -11.42 -1.13 0.33
C GLY A 108 -10.27 -0.39 0.97
N LEU A 109 -9.66 0.53 0.21
CA LEU A 109 -8.73 1.50 0.77
C LEU A 109 -9.48 2.71 1.33
N PRO A 110 -8.94 3.36 2.37
CA PRO A 110 -9.42 4.67 2.80
C PRO A 110 -9.44 5.65 1.63
N PRO A 111 -10.43 6.56 1.55
CA PRO A 111 -10.40 7.62 0.56
C PRO A 111 -9.15 8.47 0.76
N LEU A 112 -8.42 8.76 -0.33
CA LEU A 112 -7.38 9.79 -0.31
C LEU A 112 -8.09 11.13 -0.13
N ALA A 113 -8.23 11.57 1.11
CA ALA A 113 -8.94 12.79 1.44
C ALA A 113 -8.25 13.98 0.74
N ARG A 114 -8.95 14.59 -0.22
CA ARG A 114 -8.89 16.04 -0.43
C ARG A 114 -10.17 16.63 0.16
N CYS A 115 -10.28 16.62 1.48
CA CYS A 115 -11.20 17.56 2.12
C CYS A 115 -10.49 18.90 2.14
N LEU A 116 -10.68 19.70 1.09
CA LEU A 116 -10.55 21.15 1.27
C LEU A 116 -11.52 21.53 2.40
N PRO A 117 -11.07 22.23 3.44
CA PRO A 117 -11.98 22.67 4.48
C PRO A 117 -13.04 23.56 3.83
N LYS A 118 -14.33 23.28 4.10
CA LYS A 118 -15.47 24.09 3.65
C LYS A 118 -15.45 25.54 4.17
N SER A 119 -14.42 25.94 4.93
CA SER A 119 -14.26 27.28 5.48
C SER A 119 -13.73 28.34 4.51
N LYS A 120 -13.48 28.01 3.22
CA LYS A 120 -13.09 28.99 2.19
C LYS A 120 -14.14 29.22 1.08
N LEU A 121 -15.41 28.86 1.30
CA LEU A 121 -16.49 29.09 0.32
C LEU A 121 -17.38 30.30 0.60
N ASN A 122 -17.09 31.10 1.62
CA ASN A 122 -17.78 32.37 1.89
C ASN A 122 -16.80 33.56 1.85
N LEU A 123 -16.26 33.86 0.67
CA LEU A 123 -15.67 35.17 0.37
C LEU A 123 -16.08 35.59 -1.06
N SER A 124 -17.38 35.68 -1.27
CA SER A 124 -17.98 36.55 -2.28
C SER A 124 -19.50 36.43 -2.19
N SER A 125 -20.11 37.36 -1.47
CA SER A 125 -21.36 38.02 -1.89
C SER A 125 -21.77 39.05 -0.85
N ARG A 126 -21.60 40.31 -1.28
CA ARG A 126 -22.23 41.57 -0.82
C ARG A 126 -21.68 42.23 0.43
#